data_AF-A0A2V8U6J5-F1
#
_entry.id   AF-A0A2V8U6J5-F1
#
_cell.length_a   1.000
_cell.length_b   1.000
_cell.length_c   1.000
_cell.angle_alpha   90.00
_cell.angle_beta   90.00
_cell.angle_gamma   90.00
#
_symmetry.space_group_name_H-M   'P 1'
#
loop_
_entity.id
_entity.type
_entity.pdbx_description
1 polymer ?
#
loop_
_entity_poly.entity_id
_entity_poly.type
_entity_poly.pdbx_seq_one_letter_code
_entity_poly.pdbx_strand_id
1 'polypeptide(L)'
;MKETAAADATLHFHDGIWWLFVNIGDRGRSKNDELYLFYSETPLGPWRPHRNNPVKSDVRSARPAGRLFEHQGKLYRPAQDLSCDPRYTVPINRVETLSPERYQETVVSCLKAGWRKNQIGIHTVNHYAGITAIDIMVRRWKYFRG
;
A
#
# COMPACT_ATOMS: atom_id res chain seq x y z
N MET A 1 11.85 -8.38 22.88
CA MET A 1 11.00 -8.08 21.70
C MET A 1 11.58 -8.83 20.52
N LYS A 2 10.78 -9.57 19.75
CA LYS A 2 11.26 -10.09 18.46
C LYS A 2 11.36 -8.91 17.50
N GLU A 3 12.49 -8.77 16.80
CA GLU A 3 12.65 -7.80 15.71
C GLU A 3 11.71 -8.20 14.57
N THR A 4 10.68 -7.39 14.33
CA THR A 4 9.71 -7.58 13.25
C THR A 4 10.17 -6.77 12.04
N ALA A 5 10.21 -7.40 10.85
CA ALA A 5 10.51 -6.68 9.61
C ALA A 5 9.23 -5.97 9.13
N ALA A 6 9.19 -4.65 9.31
CA ALA A 6 8.08 -3.79 8.89
C ALA A 6 8.50 -2.91 7.70
N ALA A 7 7.63 -2.76 6.71
CA ALA A 7 7.87 -1.98 5.50
C ALA A 7 6.63 -1.17 5.09
N ASP A 8 6.87 -0.08 4.35
CA ASP A 8 5.85 0.74 3.69
C ASP A 8 4.72 1.24 4.61
N ALA A 9 5.10 1.59 5.85
CA ALA A 9 4.22 2.19 6.82
C ALA A 9 3.52 3.44 6.26
N THR A 10 2.19 3.45 6.28
CA THR A 10 1.34 4.51 5.76
C THR A 10 0.35 4.95 6.83
N LEU A 11 0.38 6.25 7.18
CA LEU A 11 -0.56 6.86 8.10
C LEU A 11 -1.80 7.38 7.38
N HIS A 12 -2.96 7.21 8.01
CA HIS A 12 -4.23 7.75 7.54
C HIS A 12 -5.10 8.15 8.73
N PHE A 13 -5.68 9.35 8.69
CA PHE A 13 -6.64 9.80 9.71
C PHE A 13 -8.05 9.62 9.18
N HIS A 14 -8.89 8.90 9.93
CA HIS A 14 -10.26 8.57 9.54
C HIS A 14 -11.14 8.48 10.78
N ASP A 15 -12.30 9.15 10.75
CA ASP A 15 -13.30 9.14 11.83
C ASP A 15 -12.73 9.41 13.23
N GLY A 16 -11.83 10.39 13.34
CA GLY A 16 -11.21 10.77 14.61
C GLY A 16 -10.06 9.86 15.06
N ILE A 17 -9.70 8.84 14.28
CA ILE A 17 -8.70 7.83 14.63
C ILE A 17 -7.53 7.89 13.64
N TRP A 18 -6.31 7.82 14.17
CA TRP A 18 -5.11 7.59 13.37
C TRP A 18 -4.93 6.11 13.11
N TRP A 19 -4.74 5.75 11.84
CA TRP A 19 -4.50 4.41 11.35
C TRP A 19 -3.11 4.29 10.77
N LEU A 20 -2.39 3.24 11.16
CA LEU A 20 -1.09 2.86 10.61
C LEU A 20 -1.25 1.55 9.83
N PHE A 21 -1.18 1.66 8.52
CA PHE A 21 -1.14 0.52 7.60
C PHE A 21 0.30 0.13 7.37
N VAL A 22 0.68 -1.11 7.62
CA VAL A 22 2.07 -1.54 7.51
C VAL A 22 2.16 -2.96 7.01
N ASN A 23 3.08 -3.22 6.09
CA ASN A 23 3.42 -4.57 5.72
C ASN A 23 4.38 -5.13 6.77
N ILE A 24 4.07 -6.29 7.34
CA ILE A 24 4.92 -6.96 8.32
C ILE A 24 5.17 -8.38 7.81
N GLY A 25 6.43 -8.81 7.86
CA GLY A 25 6.82 -10.17 7.52
C GLY A 25 7.70 -10.79 8.61
N ASP A 26 7.61 -12.11 8.75
CA ASP A 26 8.49 -12.88 9.64
C ASP A 26 9.83 -13.17 8.95
N ARG A 27 10.95 -13.11 9.69
CA ARG A 27 12.27 -13.48 9.16
C ARG A 27 12.25 -14.96 8.76
N GLY A 28 12.14 -15.24 7.47
CA GLY A 28 12.17 -16.61 6.90
C GLY A 28 10.91 -17.03 6.13
N ARG A 29 9.84 -16.22 6.11
CA ARG A 29 8.65 -16.42 5.25
C ARG A 29 8.58 -15.36 4.15
N SER A 30 7.66 -15.55 3.20
CA SER A 30 7.26 -14.53 2.20
C SER A 30 7.13 -13.17 2.89
N LYS A 31 7.93 -12.18 2.48
CA LYS A 31 8.16 -10.94 3.24
C LYS A 31 7.17 -9.81 2.93
N ASN A 32 6.13 -10.09 2.15
CA ASN A 32 5.51 -9.09 1.27
C ASN A 32 3.99 -9.21 1.14
N ASP A 33 3.37 -10.13 1.86
CA ASP A 33 1.98 -10.53 1.65
C ASP A 33 1.04 -10.22 2.81
N GLU A 34 1.54 -9.82 3.99
CA GLU A 34 0.66 -9.51 5.12
C GLU A 34 0.50 -8.01 5.38
N LEU A 35 -0.75 -7.55 5.48
CA LEU A 35 -1.10 -6.19 5.89
C LEU A 35 -1.53 -6.21 7.35
N TYR A 36 -0.90 -5.37 8.15
CA TYR A 36 -1.25 -5.12 9.54
C TYR A 36 -1.75 -3.68 9.68
N LEU A 37 -2.74 -3.51 10.55
CA LEU A 37 -3.27 -2.22 10.95
C LEU A 37 -3.00 -2.00 12.44
N PHE A 38 -2.64 -0.78 12.77
CA PHE A 38 -2.65 -0.28 14.13
C PHE A 38 -3.45 0.99 14.18
N TYR A 39 -3.98 1.34 15.36
CA TYR A 39 -4.74 2.56 15.54
C TYR A 39 -4.33 3.30 16.81
N SER A 40 -4.53 4.61 16.81
CA SER A 40 -4.23 5.49 17.94
C SER A 40 -5.08 6.76 17.90
N GLU A 41 -5.16 7.43 19.04
CA GLU A 41 -5.76 8.76 19.16
C GLU A 41 -4.82 9.86 18.68
N THR A 42 -3.50 9.60 18.62
CA THR A 42 -2.49 10.55 18.13
C THR A 42 -1.65 9.95 17.01
N PRO A 43 -1.02 10.76 16.13
CA PRO A 43 -0.17 10.23 15.07
C PRO A 43 1.16 9.64 15.59
N LEU A 44 1.45 9.77 16.89
CA LEU A 44 2.69 9.29 17.52
C LEU A 44 2.46 8.05 18.40
N GLY A 45 1.21 7.61 18.54
CA GLY A 45 0.84 6.51 19.42
C GLY A 45 0.32 6.97 20.80
N PRO A 46 0.18 6.04 21.77
CA PRO A 46 0.53 4.62 21.65
C PRO A 46 -0.32 3.90 20.61
N TRP A 47 0.30 3.00 19.85
CA TRP A 47 -0.34 2.23 18.79
C TRP A 47 -0.96 0.95 19.34
N ARG A 48 -2.26 0.76 19.09
CA ARG A 48 -3.00 -0.46 19.44
C ARG A 48 -3.12 -1.34 18.19
N PRO A 49 -2.81 -2.64 18.26
CA PRO A 49 -2.98 -3.53 17.12
C PRO A 49 -4.46 -3.70 16.81
N HIS A 50 -4.81 -3.74 15.51
CA HIS A 50 -6.14 -4.13 15.08
C HIS A 50 -6.42 -5.59 15.47
N ARG A 51 -7.65 -5.89 15.90
CA ARG A 51 -8.03 -7.20 16.48
C ARG A 51 -7.76 -8.38 15.55
N ASN A 52 -7.95 -8.17 14.25
CA ASN A 52 -7.83 -9.22 13.22
C ASN A 52 -6.50 -9.16 12.46
N ASN A 53 -5.42 -8.66 13.06
CA ASN A 53 -4.11 -8.68 12.41
C ASN A 53 -3.58 -10.12 12.23
N PRO A 54 -2.96 -10.46 11.08
CA PRO A 54 -2.92 -9.68 9.83
C PRO A 54 -4.32 -9.55 9.20
N VAL A 55 -4.70 -8.33 8.82
CA VAL A 55 -6.04 -8.08 8.24
C VAL A 55 -6.15 -8.52 6.78
N LYS A 56 -5.01 -8.79 6.13
CA LYS A 56 -4.93 -9.35 4.77
C LYS A 56 -3.65 -10.13 4.61
N SER A 57 -3.72 -11.29 3.95
CA SER A 57 -2.56 -12.11 3.55
C SER A 57 -2.67 -12.43 2.05
N ASP A 58 -2.25 -11.50 1.19
CA ASP A 58 -2.27 -11.63 -0.27
C ASP A 58 -1.16 -10.79 -0.91
N VAL A 59 -0.15 -11.45 -1.46
CA VAL A 59 1.03 -10.84 -2.13
C VAL A 59 0.66 -9.88 -3.27
N ARG A 60 -0.56 -10.00 -3.82
CA ARG A 60 -1.02 -9.16 -4.91
C ARG A 60 -1.51 -7.80 -4.46
N SER A 61 -1.82 -7.61 -3.17
CA SER A 61 -2.50 -6.39 -2.74
C SER A 61 -2.37 -6.05 -1.26
N ALA A 62 -1.56 -6.75 -0.47
CA ALA A 62 -1.37 -6.42 0.93
C ALA A 62 -0.42 -5.23 1.13
N ARG A 63 0.76 -5.28 0.51
CA ARG A 63 1.81 -4.28 0.71
C ARG A 63 1.38 -2.88 0.27
N PRO A 64 1.46 -1.85 1.12
CA PRO A 64 1.07 -0.49 0.74
C PRO A 64 1.86 0.08 -0.45
N ALA A 65 1.20 0.88 -1.28
CA ALA A 65 1.80 1.57 -2.44
C ALA A 65 1.52 3.09 -2.42
N GLY A 66 1.65 3.72 -1.24
CA GLY A 66 1.40 5.14 -1.04
C GLY A 66 0.16 5.43 -0.20
N ARG A 67 -0.17 6.72 -0.10
CA ARG A 67 -1.22 7.25 0.76
C ARG A 67 -2.61 6.76 0.32
N LEU A 68 -3.44 6.40 1.31
CA LEU A 68 -4.88 6.24 1.08
C LEU A 68 -5.48 7.58 0.64
N PHE A 69 -6.46 7.53 -0.25
CA PHE A 69 -7.11 8.72 -0.78
C PHE A 69 -8.62 8.53 -0.89
N GLU A 70 -9.34 9.65 -0.76
CA GLU A 70 -10.78 9.68 -0.96
C GLU A 70 -11.12 10.10 -2.40
N HIS A 71 -12.11 9.45 -2.98
CA HIS A 71 -12.67 9.82 -4.26
C HIS A 71 -14.18 9.53 -4.27
N GLN A 72 -15.00 10.54 -4.61
CA GLN A 72 -16.46 10.42 -4.64
C GLN A 72 -17.06 9.83 -3.35
N GLY A 73 -16.56 10.29 -2.19
CA GLY A 73 -17.04 9.85 -0.87
C GLY A 73 -16.64 8.43 -0.47
N LYS A 74 -15.69 7.80 -1.17
CA LYS A 74 -15.18 6.47 -0.84
C LYS A 74 -13.67 6.50 -0.63
N LEU A 75 -13.20 5.68 0.30
CA LEU A 75 -11.78 5.55 0.63
C LEU A 75 -11.12 4.46 -0.22
N TYR A 76 -9.93 4.76 -0.73
CA TYR A 76 -9.15 3.84 -1.56
C TYR A 76 -7.73 3.71 -1.05
N ARG A 77 -7.21 2.48 -1.08
CA ARG A 77 -5.86 2.13 -0.70
C ARG A 77 -5.09 1.58 -1.90
N PRO A 78 -4.05 2.27 -2.37
CA PRO A 78 -3.13 1.70 -3.34
C PRO A 78 -2.27 0.63 -2.66
N ALA A 79 -2.07 -0.49 -3.35
CA ALA A 79 -1.20 -1.58 -2.90
C ALA A 79 -0.24 -2.01 -4.02
N GLN A 80 0.82 -2.73 -3.67
CA GLN A 80 1.76 -3.31 -4.63
C GLN A 80 1.32 -4.74 -4.96
N ASP A 81 1.28 -5.07 -6.25
CA ASP A 81 1.22 -6.47 -6.69
C ASP A 81 2.63 -7.01 -6.87
N LEU A 82 3.00 -7.94 -5.99
CA LEU A 82 4.31 -8.58 -5.94
C LEU A 82 4.27 -10.05 -6.43
N SER A 83 3.18 -10.51 -7.05
CA SER A 83 3.04 -11.94 -7.41
C SER A 83 3.88 -12.37 -8.63
N CYS A 84 4.27 -11.45 -9.52
CA CYS A 84 5.03 -11.77 -10.72
C CYS A 84 6.05 -10.66 -11.07
N ASP A 85 7.26 -11.05 -11.47
CA ASP A 85 8.27 -10.18 -12.07
C ASP A 85 8.30 -10.44 -13.60
N PRO A 86 8.41 -9.41 -14.46
CA PRO A 86 8.82 -8.07 -14.14
C PRO A 86 7.65 -7.10 -14.16
N ARG A 87 7.73 -6.11 -13.26
CA ARG A 87 7.05 -4.79 -13.31
C ARG A 87 5.77 -4.71 -12.48
N TYR A 88 5.95 -4.20 -11.26
CA TYR A 88 4.94 -3.88 -10.25
C TYR A 88 3.74 -3.13 -10.84
N THR A 89 2.56 -3.70 -10.60
CA THR A 89 1.27 -3.04 -10.82
C THR A 89 0.73 -2.56 -9.49
N VAL A 90 -0.16 -1.56 -9.53
CA VAL A 90 -0.75 -0.99 -8.32
C VAL A 90 -2.26 -1.27 -8.33
N PRO A 91 -2.72 -2.36 -7.70
CA PRO A 91 -4.13 -2.54 -7.40
C PRO A 91 -4.64 -1.43 -6.49
N ILE A 92 -5.83 -0.93 -6.81
CA ILE A 92 -6.56 0.04 -6.02
C ILE A 92 -7.66 -0.72 -5.29
N ASN A 93 -7.55 -0.75 -3.97
CA ASN A 93 -8.51 -1.40 -3.09
C ASN A 93 -9.48 -0.36 -2.58
N ARG A 94 -10.78 -0.53 -2.81
CA ARG A 94 -11.81 0.27 -2.15
C ARG A 94 -12.00 -0.27 -0.73
N VAL A 95 -11.80 0.58 0.27
CA VAL A 95 -12.03 0.22 1.67
C VAL A 95 -13.53 0.24 1.93
N GLU A 96 -14.09 -0.91 2.27
CA GLU A 96 -15.52 -1.08 2.55
C GLU A 96 -15.82 -0.90 4.05
N THR A 97 -14.85 -1.21 4.91
CA THR A 97 -14.96 -1.02 6.36
C THR A 97 -13.59 -0.78 6.96
N LEU A 98 -13.50 0.21 7.85
CA LEU A 98 -12.32 0.53 8.66
C LEU A 98 -12.75 0.88 10.08
N SER A 99 -12.71 -0.09 10.99
CA SER A 99 -12.93 0.09 12.43
C SER A 99 -11.94 -0.76 13.24
N PRO A 100 -11.78 -0.54 14.56
CA PRO A 100 -10.86 -1.34 15.37
C PRO A 100 -11.18 -2.85 15.41
N GLU A 101 -12.42 -3.21 15.10
CA GLU A 101 -12.96 -4.57 15.12
C GLU A 101 -13.00 -5.21 13.73
N ARG A 102 -13.05 -4.42 12.66
CA ARG A 102 -13.26 -4.91 11.30
C ARG A 102 -12.55 -4.05 10.26
N TYR A 103 -11.81 -4.74 9.40
CA TYR A 103 -11.26 -4.19 8.17
C TYR A 103 -11.71 -5.04 6.99
N GLN A 104 -12.21 -4.38 5.94
CA GLN A 104 -12.54 -5.04 4.68
C GLN A 104 -12.28 -4.09 3.51
N GLU A 105 -11.75 -4.64 2.42
CA GLU A 105 -11.55 -3.92 1.18
C GLU A 105 -11.78 -4.84 -0.03
N THR A 106 -12.05 -4.25 -1.19
CA THR A 106 -12.21 -4.95 -2.46
C THR A 106 -11.31 -4.32 -3.52
N VAL A 107 -10.54 -5.12 -4.25
CA VAL A 107 -9.79 -4.63 -5.42
C VAL A 107 -10.79 -4.21 -6.49
N VAL A 108 -10.78 -2.94 -6.91
CA VAL A 108 -11.72 -2.40 -7.89
C VAL A 108 -11.07 -2.02 -9.22
N SER A 109 -9.76 -1.77 -9.21
CA SER A 109 -8.99 -1.47 -10.41
C SER A 109 -7.51 -1.79 -10.18
N CYS A 110 -6.72 -1.74 -11.25
CA CYS A 110 -5.28 -1.97 -11.19
C CYS A 110 -4.59 -1.06 -12.19
N LEU A 111 -3.67 -0.23 -11.70
CA LEU A 111 -2.82 0.61 -12.51
C LEU A 111 -1.63 -0.21 -13.03
N LYS A 112 -1.49 -0.24 -14.35
CA LYS A 112 -0.44 -0.96 -15.05
C LYS A 112 0.48 0.01 -15.78
N ALA A 113 1.76 -0.34 -15.86
CA ALA A 113 2.71 0.37 -16.70
C ALA A 113 2.33 0.24 -18.19
N GLY A 114 2.84 1.16 -19.03
CA GLY A 114 2.70 1.08 -20.49
C GLY A 114 2.11 2.33 -21.15
N TRP A 115 1.65 3.30 -20.36
CA TRP A 115 1.14 4.59 -20.84
C TRP A 115 2.25 5.61 -21.14
N ARG A 116 3.50 5.32 -20.76
CA ARG A 116 4.70 6.07 -21.13
C ARG A 116 5.73 5.18 -21.82
N LYS A 117 6.42 5.73 -22.82
CA LYS A 117 7.51 5.04 -23.52
C LYS A 117 8.56 4.56 -22.51
N ASN A 118 8.95 3.29 -22.64
CA ASN A 118 9.91 2.61 -21.77
C ASN A 118 9.52 2.52 -20.30
N GLN A 119 8.29 2.84 -19.91
CA GLN A 119 7.83 2.61 -18.55
C GLN A 119 7.71 1.11 -18.29
N ILE A 120 8.30 0.67 -17.19
CA ILE A 120 8.41 -0.72 -16.79
C ILE A 120 7.96 -0.93 -15.35
N GLY A 121 7.09 -0.09 -14.79
CA GLY A 121 6.58 -0.35 -13.44
C GLY A 121 5.97 0.88 -12.82
N ILE A 122 5.21 0.63 -11.76
CA ILE A 122 4.62 1.63 -10.88
C ILE A 122 4.88 1.17 -9.45
N HIS A 123 5.48 2.01 -8.61
CA HIS A 123 5.75 1.66 -7.21
C HIS A 123 4.74 2.26 -6.25
N THR A 124 4.42 3.54 -6.43
CA THR A 124 3.53 4.26 -5.53
C THR A 124 2.61 5.20 -6.28
N VAL A 125 1.43 5.40 -5.70
CA VAL A 125 0.42 6.35 -6.16
C VAL A 125 -0.05 7.13 -4.95
N ASN A 126 -0.04 8.45 -5.07
CA ASN A 126 -0.55 9.36 -4.05
C ASN A 126 -1.52 10.33 -4.71
N HIS A 127 -2.69 10.50 -4.12
CA HIS A 127 -3.69 11.44 -4.58
C HIS A 127 -4.13 12.34 -3.42
N TYR A 128 -4.11 13.66 -3.64
CA TYR A 128 -4.59 14.63 -2.68
C TYR A 128 -5.00 15.92 -3.38
N ALA A 129 -6.16 16.47 -3.00
CA ALA A 129 -6.65 17.76 -3.49
C ALA A 129 -6.57 17.93 -5.02
N GLY A 130 -6.99 16.90 -5.77
CA GLY A 130 -7.00 16.91 -7.25
C GLY A 130 -5.65 16.67 -7.92
N ILE A 131 -4.58 16.51 -7.14
CA ILE A 131 -3.23 16.23 -7.66
C ILE A 131 -2.91 14.75 -7.46
N THR A 132 -2.41 14.10 -8.52
CA THR A 132 -1.93 12.71 -8.47
C THR A 132 -0.43 12.67 -8.77
N ALA A 133 0.34 12.12 -7.84
CA ALA A 133 1.76 11.81 -8.02
C ALA A 133 1.93 10.28 -8.13
N ILE A 134 2.66 9.85 -9.17
CA ILE A 134 2.90 8.43 -9.46
C ILE A 134 4.41 8.22 -9.61
N ASP A 135 4.98 7.36 -8.78
CA ASP A 135 6.36 6.89 -8.96
C ASP A 135 6.38 5.75 -9.99
N ILE A 136 7.17 5.94 -11.05
CA ILE A 136 7.26 4.99 -12.16
C ILE A 136 8.70 4.54 -12.38
N MET A 137 8.87 3.27 -12.70
CA MET A 137 10.15 2.76 -13.18
C MET A 137 10.22 2.89 -14.70
N VAL A 138 11.33 3.38 -15.24
CA VAL A 138 11.55 3.54 -16.69
C VAL A 138 12.87 2.91 -17.09
N ARG A 139 12.87 2.07 -18.13
CA ARG A 139 14.10 1.51 -18.68
C ARG A 139 14.80 2.56 -19.55
N ARG A 140 16.02 2.94 -19.20
CA ARG A 140 16.88 3.78 -20.04
C ARG A 140 18.06 2.97 -20.53
N TRP A 141 18.23 2.88 -21.84
CA TRP A 141 19.46 2.37 -22.44
C TRP A 141 20.53 3.45 -22.31
N LYS A 142 21.63 3.16 -21.60
CA LYS A 142 22.84 3.97 -21.69
C LYS A 142 23.56 3.51 -22.96
N TYR A 143 23.55 4.31 -24.02
CA TYR A 143 24.53 4.14 -25.08
C TYR A 143 25.91 4.44 -24.48
N PHE A 144 26.87 3.54 -24.68
CA PHE A 144 28.28 3.88 -24.53
C PHE A 144 28.56 5.06 -25.46
N ARG A 145 28.96 6.21 -24.89
CA ARG A 145 29.60 7.26 -25.69
C ARG A 145 30.97 6.70 -26.05
N GLY A 146 31.15 6.39 -27.34
CA GLY A 146 32.47 6.13 -27.92
C GLY A 146 33.32 7.39 -27.92
#